data_AF-F5YFF5-F1
#
_entry.id   AF-F5YFF5-F1
#
_cell.length_a   1.000
_cell.length_b   1.000
_cell.length_c   1.000
_cell.angle_alpha   90.00
_cell.angle_beta   90.00
_cell.angle_gamma   90.00
#
_symmetry.space_group_name_H-M   'P 1'
#
loop_
_entity.id
_entity.type
_entity.pdbx_description
1 polymer ?
#
loop_
_entity_poly.entity_id
_entity_poly.type
_entity_poly.pdbx_seq_one_letter_code
_entity_poly.pdbx_strand_id
1 'polypeptide(L)'
;MGFYLNGWRYLEAAPADIPGVWQWGTERRDVNSTTNGIGNGKRNTQIIVELLKEARETMKATQVADAYEYNGFSDWFLPSKDELNQMYINLKVGGLGGFQSGSYWSSSENTSFGLNPPFCQKFSNGEQSQAHKDTSLLVRPIRQF
;
A
#
# COMPACT_ATOMS: atom_id res chain seq x y z
N MET A 1 -24.22 16.59 -6.90
CA MET A 1 -23.39 17.20 -5.85
C MET A 1 -22.38 16.16 -5.36
N GLY A 2 -21.10 16.30 -5.71
CA GLY A 2 -20.04 15.40 -5.19
C GLY A 2 -19.55 15.94 -3.85
N PHE A 3 -19.65 15.14 -2.80
CA PHE A 3 -19.19 15.49 -1.47
C PHE A 3 -17.66 15.36 -1.40
N TYR A 4 -17.00 16.40 -0.89
CA TYR A 4 -15.53 16.46 -0.76
C TYR A 4 -15.08 15.67 0.46
N LEU A 5 -14.21 14.69 0.24
CA LEU A 5 -13.32 14.14 1.26
C LEU A 5 -11.90 14.52 0.85
N ASN A 6 -11.34 15.56 1.49
CA ASN A 6 -9.89 15.86 1.52
C ASN A 6 -9.24 16.57 0.31
N GLY A 7 -10.00 17.07 -0.66
CA GLY A 7 -9.52 18.07 -1.64
C GLY A 7 -8.63 17.57 -2.80
N TRP A 8 -8.26 16.29 -2.83
CA TRP A 8 -7.58 15.64 -3.96
C TRP A 8 -8.60 15.01 -4.93
N ARG A 9 -8.19 14.76 -6.19
CA ARG A 9 -9.09 14.23 -7.23
C ARG A 9 -8.54 13.03 -7.99
N TYR A 10 -7.22 12.86 -8.02
CA TYR A 10 -6.57 11.82 -8.80
C TYR A 10 -5.57 11.00 -7.97
N LEU A 11 -5.40 9.75 -8.38
CA LEU A 11 -4.36 8.85 -7.90
C LEU A 11 -3.41 8.56 -9.06
N GLU A 12 -2.11 8.67 -8.79
CA GLU A 12 -1.05 8.29 -9.72
C GLU A 12 -0.26 7.13 -9.13
N ALA A 13 -0.06 6.07 -9.91
CA ALA A 13 0.81 4.97 -9.56
C ALA A 13 2.26 5.28 -9.98
N ALA A 14 3.23 4.87 -9.16
CA ALA A 14 4.63 4.96 -9.54
C ALA A 14 4.87 4.21 -10.87
N PRO A 15 5.81 4.68 -11.72
CA PRO A 15 6.03 4.06 -13.03
C PRO A 15 6.67 2.68 -12.97
N ALA A 16 7.36 2.35 -11.86
CA ALA A 16 7.95 1.04 -11.61
C ALA A 16 7.75 0.60 -10.15
N ASP A 17 7.89 -0.70 -9.89
CA ASP A 17 7.93 -1.25 -8.54
C ASP A 17 9.16 -0.73 -7.81
N ILE A 18 9.09 -0.57 -6.49
CA ILE A 18 10.32 -0.44 -5.72
C ILE A 18 11.08 -1.76 -5.84
N PRO A 19 12.35 -1.76 -6.30
CA PRO A 19 13.10 -2.99 -6.52
C PRO A 19 13.14 -3.90 -5.29
N GLY A 20 12.88 -5.19 -5.49
CA GLY A 20 12.88 -6.20 -4.43
C GLY A 20 11.48 -6.51 -3.87
N VAL A 21 11.48 -7.19 -2.73
CA VAL A 21 10.28 -7.58 -1.99
C VAL A 21 10.44 -7.17 -0.54
N TRP A 22 9.34 -6.74 0.09
CA TRP A 22 9.38 -6.04 1.35
C TRP A 22 8.40 -6.65 2.33
N GLN A 23 8.80 -6.76 3.59
CA GLN A 23 7.89 -7.17 4.66
C GLN A 23 6.96 -6.02 5.00
N TRP A 24 5.68 -6.30 5.28
CA TRP A 24 4.71 -5.28 5.64
C TRP A 24 5.04 -4.60 6.97
N GLY A 25 5.43 -5.41 7.96
CA GLY A 25 5.77 -4.99 9.31
C GLY A 25 6.27 -6.17 10.14
N THR A 26 5.96 -6.19 11.43
CA THR A 26 6.24 -7.30 12.35
C THR A 26 4.96 -7.92 12.87
N GLU A 27 4.94 -9.25 12.98
CA GLU A 27 3.73 -10.03 13.35
C GLU A 27 3.15 -9.68 14.72
N ARG A 28 3.90 -9.04 15.61
CA ARG A 28 3.48 -8.75 17.00
C ARG A 28 2.93 -7.34 17.20
N ARG A 29 2.64 -6.61 16.13
CA ARG A 29 2.19 -5.21 16.22
C ARG A 29 0.94 -4.99 15.38
N ASP A 30 -0.16 -4.81 16.10
CA ASP A 30 -1.42 -4.35 15.53
C ASP A 30 -1.37 -2.83 15.38
N VAL A 31 -1.81 -2.33 14.22
CA VAL A 31 -1.89 -0.89 13.96
C VAL A 31 -3.26 -0.33 14.41
N ASN A 32 -4.29 -1.19 14.36
CA ASN A 32 -5.70 -1.01 14.70
C ASN A 32 -6.40 0.24 14.12
N SER A 33 -5.73 0.95 13.21
CA SER A 33 -6.11 2.32 12.82
C SER A 33 -6.12 2.54 11.30
N THR A 34 -5.87 1.49 10.52
CA THR A 34 -5.92 1.58 9.05
C THR A 34 -7.32 1.28 8.52
N THR A 35 -7.67 1.85 7.38
CA THR A 35 -8.95 1.61 6.70
C THR A 35 -8.75 1.21 5.24
N ASN A 36 -9.74 0.54 4.65
CA ASN A 36 -9.61 -0.05 3.30
C ASN A 36 -9.85 0.94 2.16
N GLY A 37 -10.66 1.98 2.42
CA GLY A 37 -11.27 2.79 1.36
C GLY A 37 -10.27 3.61 0.55
N ILE A 38 -10.73 4.03 -0.62
CA ILE A 38 -10.05 5.01 -1.48
C ILE A 38 -9.84 6.32 -0.71
N GLY A 39 -8.62 6.88 -0.81
CA GLY A 39 -8.20 8.08 -0.09
C GLY A 39 -7.45 7.82 1.21
N ASN A 40 -7.44 6.57 1.72
CA ASN A 40 -6.87 6.27 3.03
C ASN A 40 -5.41 5.83 2.99
N GLY A 41 -4.84 5.49 1.82
CA GLY A 41 -3.50 4.92 1.74
C GLY A 41 -2.42 5.81 2.36
N LYS A 42 -2.53 7.13 2.15
CA LYS A 42 -1.60 8.12 2.71
C LYS A 42 -1.61 8.12 4.24
N ARG A 43 -2.81 8.27 4.83
CA ARG A 43 -3.00 8.24 6.28
C ARG A 43 -2.54 6.91 6.87
N ASN A 44 -2.93 5.79 6.26
CA ASN A 44 -2.53 4.47 6.71
C ASN A 44 -1.01 4.31 6.71
N THR A 45 -0.35 4.71 5.63
CA THR A 45 1.11 4.64 5.48
C THR A 45 1.79 5.44 6.58
N GLN A 46 1.35 6.68 6.85
CA GLN A 46 1.92 7.53 7.90
C GLN A 46 1.81 6.88 9.28
N ILE A 47 0.64 6.37 9.65
CA ILE A 47 0.43 5.67 10.94
C ILE A 47 1.39 4.49 11.08
N ILE A 48 1.51 3.66 10.02
CA ILE A 48 2.38 2.48 10.06
C ILE A 48 3.85 2.90 10.16
N VAL A 49 4.28 3.92 9.40
CA VAL A 49 5.66 4.42 9.44
C VAL A 49 6.03 4.94 10.84
N GLU A 50 5.13 5.68 11.49
CA GLU A 50 5.32 6.15 12.87
C GLU A 50 5.47 4.98 13.84
N LEU A 51 4.57 4.00 13.76
CA LEU A 51 4.62 2.81 14.60
C LEU A 51 5.90 1.99 14.43
N LEU A 52 6.40 1.86 13.20
CA LEU A 52 7.64 1.16 12.88
C LEU A 52 8.87 1.94 13.37
N LYS A 53 8.85 3.28 13.30
CA LYS A 53 9.91 4.14 13.87
C LYS A 53 10.01 3.94 15.38
N GLU A 54 8.89 3.91 16.10
CA GLU A 54 8.87 3.62 17.54
C GLU A 54 9.40 2.21 17.86
N ALA A 55 9.12 1.24 16.98
CA ALA A 55 9.63 -0.12 17.09
C ALA A 55 11.11 -0.28 16.72
N ARG A 56 11.76 0.77 16.19
CA ARG A 56 13.09 0.72 15.58
C ARG A 56 13.21 -0.30 14.45
N GLU A 57 12.10 -0.52 13.73
CA GLU A 57 12.09 -1.34 12.54
C GLU A 57 12.36 -0.48 11.32
N THR A 58 13.09 -1.04 10.36
CA THR A 58 13.51 -0.37 9.13
C THR A 58 13.24 -1.27 7.93
N MET A 59 13.25 -0.70 6.73
CA MET A 59 13.18 -1.44 5.47
C MET A 59 11.88 -2.26 5.33
N LYS A 60 10.76 -1.70 5.79
CA LYS A 60 9.41 -2.27 5.61
C LYS A 60 8.68 -1.62 4.44
N ALA A 61 7.66 -2.30 3.92
CA ALA A 61 6.90 -1.92 2.73
C ALA A 61 6.39 -0.47 2.77
N THR A 62 5.87 -0.04 3.93
CA THR A 62 5.38 1.34 4.11
C THR A 62 6.52 2.36 4.18
N GLN A 63 7.63 2.02 4.84
CA GLN A 63 8.79 2.92 4.96
C GLN A 63 9.48 3.13 3.60
N VAL A 64 9.59 2.08 2.79
CA VAL A 64 10.16 2.24 1.45
C VAL A 64 9.25 2.99 0.50
N ALA A 65 7.92 2.85 0.65
CA ALA A 65 6.97 3.64 -0.12
C ALA A 65 6.97 5.12 0.30
N ASP A 66 7.05 5.40 1.60
CA ASP A 66 7.13 6.76 2.18
C ASP A 66 8.45 7.47 1.86
N ALA A 67 9.55 6.71 1.78
CA ALA A 67 10.86 7.22 1.38
C ALA A 67 11.06 7.26 -0.15
N TYR A 68 10.08 6.82 -0.93
CA TYR A 68 10.20 6.78 -2.39
C TYR A 68 10.13 8.19 -2.97
N GLU A 69 11.13 8.55 -3.77
CA GLU A 69 11.16 9.81 -4.49
C GLU A 69 11.27 9.55 -5.98
N TYR A 70 10.41 10.21 -6.76
CA TYR A 70 10.42 10.09 -8.21
C TYR A 70 9.97 11.37 -8.87
N ASN A 71 10.73 11.81 -9.88
CA ASN A 71 10.43 12.99 -10.68
C ASN A 71 10.18 14.27 -9.85
N GLY A 72 10.91 14.45 -8.75
CA GLY A 72 10.78 15.59 -7.84
C GLY A 72 9.62 15.51 -6.84
N PHE A 73 8.89 14.38 -6.81
CA PHE A 73 7.82 14.15 -5.85
C PHE A 73 8.27 13.18 -4.75
N SER A 74 8.00 13.55 -3.50
CA SER A 74 8.30 12.80 -2.27
C SER A 74 7.04 12.53 -1.44
N ASP A 75 5.86 12.67 -2.04
CA ASP A 75 4.54 12.50 -1.41
C ASP A 75 3.92 11.13 -1.73
N TRP A 76 4.76 10.15 -2.04
CA TRP A 76 4.39 8.78 -2.34
C TRP A 76 4.07 7.99 -1.08
N PHE A 77 3.17 7.02 -1.21
CA PHE A 77 2.72 6.19 -0.08
C PHE A 77 2.27 4.82 -0.57
N LEU A 78 2.11 3.88 0.37
CA LEU A 78 1.61 2.53 0.06
C LEU A 78 0.07 2.57 -0.09
N PRO A 79 -0.50 2.09 -1.21
CA PRO A 79 -1.94 2.22 -1.50
C PRO A 79 -2.79 1.48 -0.46
N SER A 80 -3.97 1.99 -0.13
CA SER A 80 -4.96 1.22 0.64
C SER A 80 -5.45 0.01 -0.17
N LYS A 81 -6.14 -0.92 0.48
CA LYS A 81 -6.69 -2.11 -0.17
C LYS A 81 -7.53 -1.77 -1.41
N ASP A 82 -8.39 -0.76 -1.32
CA ASP A 82 -9.29 -0.43 -2.44
C ASP A 82 -8.57 0.41 -3.52
N GLU A 83 -7.55 1.20 -3.15
CA GLU A 83 -6.69 1.91 -4.11
C GLU A 83 -5.83 0.92 -4.92
N LEU A 84 -5.28 -0.10 -4.27
CA LEU A 84 -4.53 -1.17 -4.93
C LEU A 84 -5.41 -1.91 -5.95
N ASN A 85 -6.69 -2.11 -5.62
CA ASN A 85 -7.64 -2.70 -6.54
C ASN A 85 -7.93 -1.80 -7.74
N GLN A 86 -7.98 -0.48 -7.56
CA GLN A 86 -8.10 0.46 -8.69
C GLN A 86 -6.88 0.41 -9.61
N MET A 87 -5.67 0.22 -9.07
CA MET A 87 -4.48 0.02 -9.90
C MET A 87 -4.59 -1.27 -10.72
N TYR A 88 -5.05 -2.37 -10.11
CA TYR A 88 -5.26 -3.61 -10.84
C TYR A 88 -6.26 -3.44 -11.98
N ILE A 89 -7.45 -2.93 -11.69
CA ILE A 89 -8.55 -2.79 -12.66
C ILE A 89 -8.18 -1.82 -13.79
N ASN A 90 -7.64 -0.64 -13.48
CA ASN A 90 -7.45 0.40 -14.47
C ASN A 90 -6.09 0.32 -15.19
N LEU A 91 -5.08 -0.30 -14.57
CA LEU A 91 -3.73 -0.36 -15.15
C LEU A 91 -3.34 -1.80 -15.51
N LYS A 92 -3.33 -2.74 -14.55
CA LYS A 92 -2.86 -4.11 -14.81
C LYS A 92 -3.69 -4.83 -15.87
N VAL A 93 -5.02 -4.78 -15.75
CA VAL A 93 -5.93 -5.44 -16.72
C VAL A 93 -5.76 -4.87 -18.13
N GLY A 94 -5.48 -3.56 -18.24
CA GLY A 94 -5.18 -2.89 -19.51
C GLY A 94 -3.76 -3.11 -20.04
N GLY A 95 -2.91 -3.88 -19.35
CA GLY A 95 -1.51 -4.09 -19.73
C GLY A 95 -0.61 -2.86 -19.51
N LEU A 96 -1.04 -1.91 -18.69
CA LEU A 96 -0.31 -0.66 -18.39
C LEU A 96 0.52 -0.78 -17.11
N GLY A 97 1.49 0.12 -16.91
CA GLY A 97 2.22 0.30 -15.65
C GLY A 97 3.34 -0.71 -15.35
N GLY A 98 3.57 -1.70 -16.22
CA GLY A 98 4.72 -2.61 -16.09
C GLY A 98 4.70 -3.48 -14.84
N PHE A 99 3.52 -3.80 -14.33
CA PHE A 99 3.38 -4.61 -13.11
C PHE A 99 3.77 -6.08 -13.34
N GLN A 100 4.56 -6.61 -12.41
CA GLN A 100 4.81 -8.04 -12.27
C GLN A 100 3.53 -8.81 -11.91
N SER A 101 3.49 -10.11 -12.23
CA SER A 101 2.36 -11.01 -11.91
C SER A 101 2.44 -11.59 -10.48
N GLY A 102 3.01 -10.85 -9.54
CA GLY A 102 3.13 -11.24 -8.13
C GLY A 102 2.04 -10.62 -7.23
N SER A 103 2.20 -10.81 -5.92
CA SER A 103 1.34 -10.16 -4.92
C SER A 103 1.93 -8.82 -4.48
N TYR A 104 1.06 -7.82 -4.30
CA TYR A 104 1.41 -6.47 -3.89
C TYR A 104 0.82 -6.16 -2.53
N TRP A 105 1.59 -5.47 -1.69
CA TRP A 105 1.10 -4.98 -0.42
C TRP A 105 0.15 -3.80 -0.57
N SER A 106 -0.88 -3.78 0.28
CA SER A 106 -1.64 -2.56 0.59
C SER A 106 -1.24 -2.03 1.98
N SER A 107 -1.58 -0.79 2.31
CA SER A 107 -1.42 -0.20 3.65
C SER A 107 -2.61 -0.47 4.58
N SER A 108 -3.52 -1.37 4.20
CA SER A 108 -4.69 -1.72 5.01
C SER A 108 -4.48 -3.05 5.72
N GLU A 109 -4.88 -3.12 6.98
CA GLU A 109 -4.93 -4.36 7.77
C GLU A 109 -6.36 -4.82 8.06
N ASN A 110 -6.52 -6.12 8.23
CA ASN A 110 -7.80 -6.72 8.57
C ASN A 110 -8.02 -6.71 10.09
N THR A 111 -8.71 -5.70 10.60
CA THR A 111 -8.96 -5.52 12.04
C THR A 111 -10.02 -6.46 12.62
N SER A 112 -10.57 -7.39 11.82
CA SER A 112 -11.60 -8.32 12.27
C SER A 112 -11.05 -9.65 12.81
N PHE A 113 -9.73 -9.88 12.74
CA PHE A 113 -9.07 -11.11 13.15
C PHE A 113 -7.91 -10.82 14.09
N GLY A 114 -7.57 -11.77 14.98
CA GLY A 114 -6.39 -11.64 15.82
C GLY A 114 -5.10 -11.55 14.98
N LEU A 115 -4.17 -10.69 15.40
CA LEU A 115 -2.91 -10.32 14.73
C LEU A 115 -3.04 -9.38 13.51
N ASN A 116 -4.25 -8.91 13.22
CA ASN A 116 -4.57 -7.93 12.16
C ASN A 116 -3.73 -8.09 10.88
N PRO A 117 -3.91 -9.20 10.13
CA PRO A 117 -3.07 -9.46 8.99
C PRO A 117 -3.32 -8.43 7.87
N PRO A 118 -2.25 -7.92 7.23
CA PRO A 118 -2.36 -6.96 6.14
C PRO A 118 -2.98 -7.54 4.88
N PHE A 119 -3.69 -6.70 4.13
CA PHE A 119 -4.23 -7.06 2.83
C PHE A 119 -3.16 -6.96 1.75
N CYS A 120 -3.17 -7.93 0.84
CA CYS A 120 -2.40 -7.93 -0.40
C CYS A 120 -3.30 -8.28 -1.59
N GLN A 121 -2.82 -8.00 -2.80
CA GLN A 121 -3.53 -8.34 -4.03
C GLN A 121 -2.60 -9.01 -5.03
N LYS A 122 -3.03 -10.15 -5.59
CA LYS A 122 -2.34 -10.84 -6.68
C LYS A 122 -2.63 -10.14 -8.00
N PHE A 123 -1.59 -9.69 -8.69
CA PHE A 123 -1.73 -9.04 -9.99
C PHE A 123 -1.76 -10.03 -11.16
N SER A 124 -1.67 -11.34 -10.89
CA SER A 124 -1.91 -12.39 -11.89
C SER A 124 -3.40 -12.60 -12.18
N ASN A 125 -4.29 -12.37 -11.21
CA ASN A 125 -5.72 -12.66 -11.32
C ASN A 125 -6.64 -11.66 -10.59
N GLY A 126 -6.09 -10.69 -9.86
CA GLY A 126 -6.85 -9.66 -9.14
C GLY A 126 -7.33 -10.07 -7.75
N GLU A 127 -7.02 -11.29 -7.30
CA GLU A 127 -7.46 -11.81 -6.00
C GLU A 127 -6.89 -10.99 -4.84
N GLN A 128 -7.77 -10.50 -3.96
CA GLN A 128 -7.38 -9.86 -2.70
C GLN A 128 -7.45 -10.87 -1.55
N SER A 129 -6.40 -10.92 -0.74
CA SER A 129 -6.26 -11.85 0.38
C SER A 129 -5.46 -11.18 1.51
N GLN A 130 -5.27 -11.90 2.61
CA GLN A 130 -4.37 -11.48 3.68
C GLN A 130 -3.11 -12.33 3.67
N ALA A 131 -2.00 -11.74 4.12
CA ALA A 131 -0.73 -12.45 4.28
C ALA A 131 -0.08 -12.08 5.61
N HIS A 132 0.91 -12.86 6.02
CA HIS A 132 1.66 -12.60 7.25
C HIS A 132 2.50 -11.32 7.10
N LYS A 133 2.66 -10.57 8.20
CA LYS A 133 3.38 -9.28 8.18
C LYS A 133 4.86 -9.43 7.79
N ASP A 134 5.44 -10.61 8.01
CA ASP A 134 6.82 -10.98 7.67
C ASP A 134 6.99 -11.54 6.24
N THR A 135 5.91 -11.71 5.49
CA THR A 135 5.97 -12.15 4.09
C THR A 135 6.55 -11.03 3.23
N SER A 136 7.51 -11.34 2.37
CA SER A 136 8.08 -10.36 1.45
C SER A 136 7.28 -10.31 0.15
N LEU A 137 6.58 -9.21 -0.09
CA LEU A 137 5.77 -8.98 -1.31
C LEU A 137 6.21 -7.71 -2.04
N LEU A 138 5.68 -7.52 -3.25
CA LEU A 138 5.98 -6.37 -4.10
C LEU A 138 5.36 -5.08 -3.54
N VAL A 139 5.99 -3.95 -3.85
CA VAL A 139 5.52 -2.63 -3.45
C VAL A 139 5.46 -1.72 -4.68
N ARG A 140 4.28 -1.16 -4.92
CA ARG A 140 4.08 -0.08 -5.88
C ARG A 140 3.47 1.13 -5.17
N PRO A 141 4.25 2.20 -4.96
CA PRO A 141 3.72 3.41 -4.35
C PRO A 141 2.70 4.10 -5.25
N ILE A 142 1.80 4.86 -4.62
CA ILE A 142 0.91 5.80 -5.29
C ILE A 142 1.01 7.17 -4.64
N ARG A 143 0.51 8.21 -5.32
CA ARG A 143 0.37 9.57 -4.78
C ARG A 143 -1.00 10.17 -5.12
N GLN A 144 -1.40 11.19 -4.35
CA GLN A 144 -2.68 11.92 -4.49
C GLN A 144 -2.43 13.36 -4.93
N PHE A 145 -3.20 13.86 -5.90
CA PHE A 145 -3.16 15.26 -6.36
C PHE A 145 -4.51 15.76 -6.92
#